data_AF-A0A521ULT4-F1
#
_entry.id   AF-A0A521ULT4-F1
#
_cell.length_a   1.000
_cell.length_b   1.000
_cell.length_c   1.000
_cell.angle_alpha   90.00
_cell.angle_beta   90.00
_cell.angle_gamma   90.00
#
_symmetry.space_group_name_H-M   'P 1'
#
loop_
_entity.id
_entity.type
_entity.pdbx_description
1 polymer ?
#
loop_
_entity_poly.entity_id
_entity_poly.type
_entity_poly.pdbx_seq_one_letter_code
_entity_poly.pdbx_strand_id
1 'polypeptide(L)'
;MIGDHPMTKHKTDTQLQEDVLRELKGDTRVNVTDIGVTVKSGVVTLTGEVDSWARRSAALAATLRVAGVLDVANDLRVRMSPGTGRTDPEVAEAVRRALEWDARVPQEKIQSAVSAGHVSLRGEVDYWSQREDAEEAVRYLSGVTGVTNAITVKPHFVAPSDVRLAIAEALRRHALRETRHIEMSIDDGIVTLSGTVGSWSERRAAVGAAGAIRGVRSVLDHLHVESPLRA
;
A
#
# COMPACT_ATOMS: atom_id res chain seq x y z
N MET A 1 8.27 14.02 -48.64
CA MET A 1 7.26 13.53 -47.68
C MET A 1 7.74 12.18 -47.19
N ILE A 2 8.27 12.12 -45.97
CA ILE A 2 8.59 10.85 -45.29
C ILE A 2 7.88 10.95 -43.94
N GLY A 3 6.98 10.01 -43.69
CA GLY A 3 5.90 10.11 -42.72
C GLY A 3 6.35 10.08 -41.26
N ASP A 4 5.61 10.85 -40.48
CA ASP A 4 5.54 10.79 -39.02
C ASP A 4 5.38 9.34 -38.54
N HIS A 5 6.38 8.85 -37.79
CA HIS A 5 6.23 7.71 -36.90
C HIS A 5 5.51 8.18 -35.63
N PRO A 6 4.42 7.52 -35.19
CA PRO A 6 3.82 7.83 -33.90
C PRO A 6 4.74 7.31 -32.78
N MET A 7 5.51 8.21 -32.18
CA MET A 7 6.17 7.98 -30.91
C MET A 7 5.09 7.64 -29.87
N THR A 8 5.15 6.45 -29.27
CA THR A 8 4.46 6.16 -28.01
C THR A 8 4.76 7.31 -27.05
N LYS A 9 3.73 8.08 -26.68
CA LYS A 9 3.85 9.27 -25.82
C LYS A 9 4.31 8.84 -24.42
N HIS A 10 5.61 8.67 -24.22
CA HIS A 10 6.19 8.65 -22.89
C HIS A 10 6.02 10.06 -22.32
N LYS A 11 5.27 10.19 -21.22
CA LYS A 11 5.14 11.47 -20.52
C LYS A 11 6.53 11.96 -20.17
N THR A 12 6.81 13.23 -20.44
CA THR A 12 8.06 13.85 -19.99
C THR A 12 8.01 14.01 -18.47
N ASP A 13 9.17 14.09 -17.82
CA ASP A 13 9.23 14.30 -16.36
C ASP A 13 8.45 15.55 -15.93
N THR A 14 8.45 16.60 -16.76
CA THR A 14 7.64 17.81 -16.53
C THR A 14 6.15 17.55 -16.61
N GLN A 15 5.68 16.80 -17.61
CA GLN A 15 4.27 16.41 -17.72
C GLN A 15 3.85 15.52 -16.55
N LEU A 16 4.73 14.60 -16.13
CA LEU A 16 4.49 13.74 -14.99
C LEU A 16 4.43 14.52 -13.68
N GLN A 17 5.31 15.52 -13.50
CA GLN A 17 5.31 16.42 -12.35
C GLN A 17 3.99 17.22 -12.26
N GLU A 18 3.51 17.77 -13.38
CA GLU A 18 2.23 18.49 -13.43
C GLU A 18 1.04 17.58 -13.09
N ASP A 19 1.06 16.35 -13.59
CA ASP A 19 0.02 15.36 -13.30
C ASP A 19 0.00 14.98 -11.82
N VAL A 20 1.16 14.78 -11.20
CA VAL A 20 1.30 14.55 -9.75
C VAL A 20 0.80 15.73 -8.95
N LEU A 21 1.20 16.96 -9.30
CA LEU A 21 0.71 18.15 -8.62
C LEU A 21 -0.81 18.30 -8.75
N ARG A 22 -1.39 17.94 -9.89
CA ARG A 22 -2.85 17.98 -10.12
C ARG A 22 -3.57 16.94 -9.27
N GLU A 23 -3.06 15.72 -9.20
CA GLU A 23 -3.62 14.65 -8.39
C GLU A 23 -3.55 14.98 -6.90
N LEU A 24 -2.42 15.50 -6.43
CA LEU A 24 -2.27 15.95 -5.04
C LEU A 24 -3.20 17.13 -4.71
N LYS A 25 -3.42 18.07 -5.64
CA LYS A 25 -4.37 19.19 -5.45
C LYS A 25 -5.82 18.72 -5.41
N GLY A 26 -6.14 17.61 -6.08
CA GLY A 26 -7.46 17.00 -6.10
C GLY A 26 -7.79 16.20 -4.83
N ASP A 27 -6.80 15.75 -4.07
CA ASP A 27 -7.01 15.00 -2.83
C ASP A 27 -7.26 15.96 -1.66
N THR A 28 -8.52 16.08 -1.22
CA THR A 28 -8.95 16.99 -0.14
C THR A 28 -8.27 16.73 1.20
N ARG A 29 -7.56 15.60 1.35
CA ARG A 29 -6.80 15.25 2.55
C ARG A 29 -5.38 15.81 2.50
N VAL A 30 -4.89 16.27 1.36
CA VAL A 30 -3.51 16.73 1.17
C VAL A 30 -3.52 18.24 0.93
N ASN A 31 -2.69 18.98 1.67
CA ASN A 31 -2.46 20.38 1.36
C ASN A 31 -1.16 20.51 0.54
N VAL A 32 -1.30 20.86 -0.74
CA VAL A 32 -0.16 20.89 -1.70
C VAL A 32 0.79 22.04 -1.44
N THR A 33 0.38 23.09 -0.71
CA THR A 33 1.23 24.26 -0.46
C THR A 33 2.54 23.94 0.25
N ASP A 34 2.60 22.84 1.00
CA ASP A 34 3.77 22.46 1.80
C ASP A 34 4.53 21.24 1.24
N ILE A 35 4.13 20.75 0.06
CA ILE A 35 4.69 19.55 -0.60
C ILE A 35 5.39 19.96 -1.90
N GLY A 36 6.72 19.86 -1.91
CA GLY A 36 7.54 19.96 -3.12
C GLY A 36 7.56 18.63 -3.88
N VAL A 37 7.28 18.67 -5.18
CA VAL A 37 7.31 17.51 -6.08
C VAL A 37 8.42 17.71 -7.10
N THR A 38 9.35 16.77 -7.19
CA THR A 38 10.36 16.72 -8.24
C THR A 38 10.27 15.37 -8.96
N VAL A 39 10.56 15.35 -10.26
CA VAL A 39 10.49 14.13 -11.08
C VAL A 39 11.77 14.00 -11.88
N LYS A 40 12.34 12.80 -11.90
CA LYS A 40 13.52 12.48 -12.70
C LYS A 40 13.42 11.07 -13.24
N SER A 41 13.39 10.93 -14.56
CA SER A 41 13.29 9.65 -15.27
C SER A 41 12.12 8.78 -14.78
N GLY A 42 10.95 9.38 -14.54
CA GLY A 42 9.77 8.67 -14.01
C GLY A 42 9.77 8.37 -12.51
N VAL A 43 10.84 8.71 -11.77
CA VAL A 43 10.90 8.65 -10.31
C VAL A 43 10.45 9.97 -9.72
N VAL A 44 9.43 9.94 -8.87
CA VAL A 44 8.89 11.12 -8.19
C VAL A 44 9.47 11.24 -6.78
N THR A 45 10.04 12.37 -6.44
CA THR A 45 10.45 12.68 -5.06
C THR A 45 9.52 13.71 -4.45
N LEU A 46 8.86 13.33 -3.36
CA LEU A 46 8.03 14.19 -2.52
C LEU A 46 8.89 14.72 -1.37
N THR A 47 8.99 16.03 -1.23
CA THR A 47 9.75 16.73 -0.19
C THR A 47 8.88 17.76 0.50
N GLY A 48 9.26 18.19 1.70
CA GLY A 48 8.50 19.18 2.47
C GLY A 48 7.92 18.60 3.74
N GLU A 49 6.87 19.23 4.25
CA GLU A 49 6.37 18.98 5.59
C GLU A 49 4.86 18.85 5.63
N VAL A 50 4.40 17.90 6.42
CA VAL A 50 2.97 17.66 6.64
C VAL A 50 2.69 17.58 8.12
N ASP A 51 1.47 17.91 8.53
CA ASP A 51 1.09 17.97 9.95
C ASP A 51 0.67 16.61 10.54
N SER A 52 0.56 15.57 9.71
CA SER A 52 0.10 14.25 10.13
C SER A 52 0.57 13.15 9.20
N TRP A 53 0.74 11.94 9.75
CA TRP A 53 1.11 10.77 8.97
C TRP A 53 0.06 10.41 7.92
N ALA A 54 -1.23 10.58 8.25
CA ALA A 54 -2.32 10.33 7.31
C ALA A 54 -2.15 11.13 6.02
N ARG A 55 -1.69 12.39 6.11
CA ARG A 55 -1.38 13.22 4.94
C ARG A 55 -0.13 12.78 4.21
N ARG A 56 0.93 12.38 4.93
CA ARG A 56 2.13 11.78 4.32
C ARG A 56 1.80 10.54 3.50
N SER A 57 0.95 9.67 4.04
CA SER A 57 0.49 8.44 3.39
C SER A 57 -0.46 8.73 2.24
N ALA A 58 -1.40 9.67 2.42
CA ALA A 58 -2.29 10.11 1.35
C ALA A 58 -1.52 10.71 0.17
N ALA A 59 -0.47 11.51 0.42
CA ALA A 59 0.38 12.07 -0.63
C ALA A 59 1.13 10.98 -1.42
N LEU A 60 1.66 9.96 -0.73
CA LEU A 60 2.26 8.80 -1.39
C LEU A 60 1.22 8.06 -2.25
N ALA A 61 0.07 7.72 -1.67
CA ALA A 61 -0.98 6.99 -2.35
C ALA A 61 -1.52 7.77 -3.57
N ALA A 62 -1.69 9.08 -3.45
CA ALA A 62 -2.09 9.95 -4.54
C ALA A 62 -1.05 9.97 -5.67
N THR A 63 0.23 10.08 -5.34
CA THR A 63 1.31 10.07 -6.33
C THR A 63 1.35 8.74 -7.09
N LEU A 64 1.17 7.61 -6.40
CA LEU A 64 1.12 6.28 -7.01
C LEU A 64 -0.10 6.05 -7.91
N ARG A 65 -1.16 6.87 -7.82
CA ARG A 65 -2.31 6.81 -8.75
C ARG A 65 -2.00 7.42 -10.12
N VAL A 66 -0.93 8.20 -10.26
CA VAL A 66 -0.61 8.90 -11.50
C VAL A 66 0.03 7.95 -12.51
N ALA A 67 -0.64 7.73 -13.63
CA ALA A 67 -0.11 6.92 -14.72
C ALA A 67 1.21 7.50 -15.27
N GLY A 68 2.26 6.68 -15.25
CA GLY A 68 3.62 7.06 -15.68
C GLY A 68 4.62 7.22 -14.53
N VAL A 69 4.17 7.21 -13.28
CA VAL A 69 5.06 7.13 -12.11
C VAL A 69 5.61 5.71 -12.00
N LEU A 70 6.94 5.59 -11.98
CA LEU A 70 7.64 4.31 -11.81
C LEU A 70 7.93 4.05 -10.34
N ASP A 71 8.49 5.03 -9.65
CA ASP A 71 8.86 4.95 -8.23
C ASP A 71 8.55 6.27 -7.52
N VAL A 72 8.34 6.21 -6.20
CA VAL A 72 8.11 7.39 -5.36
C VAL A 72 9.07 7.39 -4.16
N ALA A 73 9.97 8.37 -4.12
CA ALA A 73 10.78 8.69 -2.95
C ALA A 73 10.00 9.67 -2.06
N ASN A 74 9.50 9.20 -0.90
CA ASN A 74 8.71 10.02 0.02
C ASN A 74 9.55 10.56 1.18
N ASP A 75 10.17 11.72 0.96
CA ASP A 75 10.99 12.45 1.94
C ASP A 75 10.18 13.48 2.75
N LEU A 76 8.85 13.37 2.75
CA LEU A 76 7.99 14.24 3.57
C LEU A 76 8.25 14.00 5.06
N ARG A 77 8.46 15.08 5.80
CA ARG A 77 8.61 15.04 7.26
C ARG A 77 7.29 15.39 7.92
N VAL A 78 6.90 14.62 8.93
CA VAL A 78 5.72 14.95 9.73
C VAL A 78 6.13 15.91 10.85
N ARG A 79 5.69 17.17 10.82
CA ARG A 79 5.89 18.14 11.91
C ARG A 79 4.56 18.39 12.62
N MET A 80 4.48 17.94 13.88
CA MET A 80 3.37 18.32 14.75
C MET A 80 3.57 19.74 15.26
N SER A 81 2.55 20.59 15.14
CA SER A 81 2.56 21.92 15.75
C SER A 81 2.55 21.78 17.29
N PRO A 82 3.47 22.44 18.02
CA PRO A 82 3.46 22.41 19.48
C PRO A 82 2.13 22.97 20.00
N GLY A 83 1.41 22.21 20.82
CA GLY A 83 0.16 22.65 21.46
C GLY A 83 -1.15 22.08 20.88
N THR A 84 -1.10 21.32 19.78
CA THR A 84 -2.27 20.59 19.24
C THR A 84 -2.07 19.07 19.22
N GLY A 85 -0.90 18.59 19.64
CA GLY A 85 -0.54 17.18 19.66
C GLY A 85 -1.12 16.44 20.86
N ARG A 86 -1.72 15.27 20.60
CA ARG A 86 -1.93 14.23 21.61
C ARG A 86 -0.57 13.83 22.16
N THR A 87 -0.46 13.70 23.48
CA THR A 87 0.74 13.19 24.13
C THR A 87 0.96 11.72 23.76
N ASP A 88 2.21 11.24 23.80
CA ASP A 88 2.51 9.83 23.51
C ASP A 88 1.65 8.84 24.33
N PRO A 89 1.36 9.06 25.62
CA PRO A 89 0.41 8.23 26.38
C PRO A 89 -1.01 8.22 25.80
N GLU A 90 -1.55 9.38 25.41
CA GLU A 90 -2.89 9.46 24.80
C GLU A 90 -2.95 8.76 23.43
N VAL A 91 -1.87 8.87 22.65
CA VAL A 91 -1.74 8.15 21.37
C VAL A 91 -1.63 6.65 21.63
N ALA A 92 -0.87 6.21 22.64
CA ALA A 92 -0.76 4.80 23.01
C ALA A 92 -2.11 4.21 23.43
N GLU A 93 -2.91 4.93 24.22
CA GLU A 93 -4.28 4.52 24.56
C GLU A 93 -5.19 4.46 23.33
N ALA A 94 -5.08 5.42 22.41
CA ALA A 94 -5.84 5.41 21.16
C ALA A 94 -5.45 4.20 20.28
N VAL A 95 -4.16 3.90 20.17
CA VAL A 95 -3.64 2.73 19.44
C VAL A 95 -4.19 1.44 20.04
N ARG A 96 -4.13 1.28 21.36
CA ARG A 96 -4.65 0.08 22.03
C ARG A 96 -6.13 -0.14 21.72
N ARG A 97 -6.95 0.91 21.87
CA ARG A 97 -8.39 0.87 21.57
C ARG A 97 -8.69 0.57 20.10
N ALA A 98 -7.94 1.18 19.17
CA ALA A 98 -8.14 0.95 17.74
C ALA A 98 -7.88 -0.51 17.36
N LEU A 99 -6.82 -1.11 17.89
CA LEU A 99 -6.50 -2.52 17.68
C LEU A 99 -7.53 -3.45 18.36
N GLU A 100 -8.07 -3.08 19.53
CA GLU A 100 -9.14 -3.84 20.20
C GLU A 100 -10.46 -3.83 19.43
N TRP A 101 -10.77 -2.73 18.75
CA TRP A 101 -12.03 -2.57 18.03
C TRP A 101 -12.01 -3.18 16.62
N ASP A 102 -10.84 -3.50 16.08
CA ASP A 102 -10.72 -4.18 14.80
C ASP A 102 -10.76 -5.70 14.98
N ALA A 103 -11.90 -6.32 14.67
CA ALA A 103 -12.10 -7.75 14.79
C ALA A 103 -11.18 -8.60 13.88
N ARG A 104 -10.53 -8.01 12.87
CA ARG A 104 -9.57 -8.71 12.00
C ARG A 104 -8.21 -8.84 12.67
N VAL A 105 -7.93 -8.01 13.68
CA VAL A 105 -6.62 -7.88 14.31
C VAL A 105 -6.56 -8.69 15.61
N PRO A 106 -5.61 -9.64 15.75
CA PRO A 106 -5.41 -10.39 16.99
C PRO A 106 -4.69 -9.51 18.01
N GLN A 107 -5.44 -8.58 18.61
CA GLN A 107 -4.98 -7.49 19.46
C GLN A 107 -4.05 -7.96 20.62
N GLU A 108 -4.34 -9.13 21.19
CA GLU A 108 -3.62 -9.79 22.29
C GLU A 108 -2.18 -10.20 21.90
N LYS A 109 -1.95 -10.46 20.61
CA LYS A 109 -0.66 -10.91 20.07
C LYS A 109 0.25 -9.75 19.64
N ILE A 110 -0.25 -8.51 19.73
CA ILE A 110 0.40 -7.32 19.20
C ILE A 110 0.72 -6.36 20.35
N GLN A 111 2.00 -6.06 20.48
CA GLN A 111 2.55 -5.04 21.35
C GLN A 111 2.75 -3.74 20.55
N SER A 112 2.37 -2.61 21.14
CA SER A 112 2.56 -1.29 20.56
C SER A 112 3.40 -0.40 21.48
N ALA A 113 4.31 0.37 20.91
CA ALA A 113 5.03 1.44 21.60
C ALA A 113 4.85 2.75 20.85
N VAL A 114 4.77 3.88 21.56
CA VAL A 114 4.66 5.21 20.97
C VAL A 114 5.78 6.10 21.49
N SER A 115 6.47 6.80 20.59
CA SER A 115 7.48 7.80 20.93
C SER A 115 7.47 8.93 19.92
N ALA A 116 7.29 10.17 20.38
CA ALA A 116 7.14 11.36 19.54
C ALA A 116 6.10 11.18 18.42
N GLY A 117 4.96 10.56 18.76
CA GLY A 117 3.89 10.21 17.81
C GLY A 117 4.20 9.04 16.86
N HIS A 118 5.41 8.45 16.92
CA HIS A 118 5.75 7.29 16.11
C HIS A 118 5.29 6.01 16.80
N VAL A 119 4.35 5.31 16.19
CA VAL A 119 3.85 4.00 16.63
C VAL A 119 4.74 2.89 16.10
N SER A 120 5.23 2.02 16.98
CA SER A 120 5.90 0.77 16.61
C SER A 120 5.02 -0.41 17.00
N LEU A 121 4.67 -1.24 16.02
CA LEU A 121 3.91 -2.48 16.22
C LEU A 121 4.86 -3.67 16.15
N ARG A 122 4.78 -4.56 17.14
CA ARG A 122 5.56 -5.80 17.22
C ARG A 122 4.67 -6.93 17.70
N GLY A 123 5.00 -8.15 17.32
CA GLY A 123 4.22 -9.31 17.70
C GLY A 123 4.31 -10.39 16.63
N GLU A 124 3.64 -11.50 16.89
CA GLU A 124 3.64 -12.63 15.98
C GLU A 124 2.19 -13.04 15.67
N VAL A 125 1.82 -12.97 14.39
CA VAL A 125 0.46 -13.24 13.91
C VAL A 125 0.44 -14.48 13.01
N ASP A 126 -0.75 -15.02 12.75
CA ASP A 126 -0.89 -16.26 11.98
C ASP A 126 -1.01 -16.01 10.47
N TYR A 127 -1.40 -14.79 10.08
CA TYR A 127 -1.66 -14.39 8.70
C TYR A 127 -1.01 -13.04 8.36
N TRP A 128 -0.54 -12.88 7.11
CA TRP A 128 -0.05 -11.60 6.60
C TRP A 128 -1.12 -10.51 6.68
N SER A 129 -2.37 -10.81 6.33
CA SER A 129 -3.46 -9.84 6.39
C SER A 129 -3.62 -9.21 7.76
N GLN A 130 -3.45 -9.98 8.84
CA GLN A 130 -3.53 -9.46 10.22
C GLN A 130 -2.45 -8.42 10.52
N ARG A 131 -1.27 -8.57 9.93
CA ARG A 131 -0.19 -7.58 10.03
C ARG A 131 -0.56 -6.29 9.31
N GLU A 132 -1.17 -6.38 8.12
CA GLU A 132 -1.61 -5.20 7.37
C GLU A 132 -2.79 -4.50 8.03
N ASP A 133 -3.79 -5.26 8.48
CA ASP A 133 -4.97 -4.75 9.19
C ASP A 133 -4.55 -4.00 10.47
N ALA A 134 -3.57 -4.51 11.22
CA ALA A 134 -3.06 -3.85 12.43
C ALA A 134 -2.41 -2.49 12.14
N GLU A 135 -1.67 -2.39 11.04
CA GLU A 135 -1.08 -1.13 10.60
C GLU A 135 -2.15 -0.16 10.13
N GLU A 136 -3.13 -0.63 9.36
CA GLU A 136 -4.23 0.20 8.87
C GLU A 136 -5.07 0.77 10.03
N ALA A 137 -5.34 -0.03 11.06
CA ALA A 137 -6.12 0.41 12.23
C ALA A 137 -5.49 1.61 12.96
N VAL A 138 -4.16 1.68 13.02
CA VAL A 138 -3.46 2.72 13.81
C VAL A 138 -3.05 3.93 12.99
N ARG A 139 -2.88 3.76 11.67
CA ARG A 139 -2.22 4.78 10.83
C ARG A 139 -2.99 6.10 10.72
N TYR A 140 -4.31 6.04 10.88
CA TYR A 140 -5.20 7.20 10.77
C TYR A 140 -5.53 7.87 12.11
N LEU A 141 -4.92 7.41 13.21
CA LEU A 141 -5.14 7.99 14.53
C LEU A 141 -4.51 9.38 14.64
N SER A 142 -5.26 10.29 15.25
CA SER A 142 -4.76 11.64 15.54
C SER A 142 -3.58 11.57 16.53
N GLY A 143 -2.49 12.25 16.18
CA GLY A 143 -1.22 12.21 16.93
C GLY A 143 -0.20 11.21 16.38
N VAL A 144 -0.58 10.37 15.42
CA VAL A 144 0.37 9.46 14.76
C VAL A 144 1.17 10.20 13.69
N THR A 145 2.49 10.16 13.83
CA THR A 145 3.48 10.77 12.92
C THR A 145 4.21 9.74 12.07
N GLY A 146 4.17 8.47 12.49
CA GLY A 146 4.86 7.35 11.89
C GLY A 146 4.26 6.02 12.35
N VAL A 147 4.27 5.01 11.49
CA VAL A 147 4.01 3.63 11.89
C VAL A 147 5.17 2.76 11.40
N THR A 148 5.82 2.07 12.34
CA THR A 148 6.78 1.00 12.04
C THR A 148 6.12 -0.33 12.35
N ASN A 149 5.82 -1.10 11.31
CA ASN A 149 5.22 -2.41 11.45
C ASN A 149 6.30 -3.51 11.41
N ALA A 150 6.68 -4.00 12.59
CA ALA A 150 7.62 -5.09 12.80
C ALA A 150 6.93 -6.37 13.29
N ILE A 151 5.63 -6.54 12.98
CA ILE A 151 4.90 -7.78 13.23
C ILE A 151 5.46 -8.87 12.30
N THR A 152 5.71 -10.07 12.84
CA THR A 152 6.13 -11.24 12.09
C THR A 152 4.96 -12.19 11.88
N VAL A 153 4.94 -12.90 10.76
CA VAL A 153 3.96 -13.96 10.51
C VAL A 153 4.60 -15.30 10.87
N LYS A 154 3.90 -16.14 11.63
CA LYS A 154 4.37 -17.48 11.98
C LYS A 154 4.71 -18.26 10.71
N PRO A 155 5.93 -18.82 10.60
CA PRO A 155 6.27 -19.68 9.49
C PRO A 155 5.39 -20.94 9.55
N HIS A 156 4.54 -21.09 8.55
CA HIS A 156 3.80 -22.31 8.29
C HIS A 156 4.10 -22.74 6.86
N PHE A 157 4.25 -24.04 6.64
CA PHE A 157 4.39 -24.57 5.30
C PHE A 157 3.12 -24.22 4.50
N VAL A 158 3.28 -23.43 3.45
CA VAL A 158 2.22 -23.07 2.52
C VAL A 158 2.32 -23.97 1.30
N ALA A 159 1.34 -24.85 1.09
CA ALA A 159 1.30 -25.64 -0.13
C ALA A 159 0.90 -24.74 -1.32
N PRO A 160 1.59 -24.83 -2.47
CA PRO A 160 1.21 -24.08 -3.68
C PRO A 160 -0.23 -24.34 -4.15
N SER A 161 -0.79 -25.51 -3.84
CA SER A 161 -2.19 -25.83 -4.12
C SER A 161 -3.16 -24.92 -3.37
N ASP A 162 -2.85 -24.57 -2.12
CA ASP A 162 -3.75 -23.83 -1.24
C ASP A 162 -3.85 -22.37 -1.69
N VAL A 163 -2.71 -21.79 -2.09
CA VAL A 163 -2.66 -20.45 -2.70
C VAL A 163 -3.38 -20.41 -4.02
N ARG A 164 -3.18 -21.41 -4.87
CA ARG A 164 -3.89 -21.49 -6.15
C ARG A 164 -5.41 -21.61 -5.95
N LEU A 165 -5.84 -22.42 -4.98
CA LEU A 165 -7.25 -22.62 -4.68
C LEU A 165 -7.90 -21.35 -4.12
N ALA A 166 -7.26 -20.67 -3.16
CA ALA A 166 -7.79 -19.45 -2.58
C ALA A 166 -7.91 -18.31 -3.61
N ILE A 167 -6.89 -18.14 -4.47
CA ILE A 167 -6.94 -17.17 -5.56
C ILE A 167 -8.06 -17.54 -6.54
N ALA A 168 -8.18 -18.81 -6.92
CA ALA A 168 -9.25 -19.27 -7.82
C ALA A 168 -10.65 -19.06 -7.23
N GLU A 169 -10.81 -19.23 -5.92
CA GLU A 169 -12.08 -19.02 -5.22
C GLU A 169 -12.42 -17.53 -5.10
N ALA A 170 -11.46 -16.67 -4.77
CA ALA A 170 -11.64 -15.22 -4.73
C ALA A 170 -11.98 -14.62 -6.11
N LEU A 171 -11.42 -15.21 -7.16
CA LEU A 171 -11.70 -14.82 -8.54
C LEU A 171 -12.90 -15.57 -9.15
N ARG A 172 -13.59 -16.44 -8.40
CA ARG A 172 -14.64 -17.32 -8.92
C ARG A 172 -15.87 -16.58 -9.46
N ARG A 173 -16.12 -15.33 -9.03
CA ARG A 173 -17.17 -14.49 -9.65
C ARG A 173 -16.84 -14.09 -11.11
N HIS A 174 -15.58 -14.24 -11.55
CA HIS A 174 -15.11 -13.84 -12.88
C HIS A 174 -14.29 -14.89 -13.65
N ALA A 175 -13.65 -15.90 -13.04
CA ALA A 175 -12.47 -16.49 -13.68
C ALA A 175 -12.09 -17.95 -13.34
N LEU A 176 -12.88 -18.94 -13.77
CA LEU A 176 -12.30 -20.26 -14.08
C LEU A 176 -11.41 -20.23 -15.35
N ARG A 177 -11.52 -19.17 -16.17
CA ARG A 177 -10.71 -18.93 -17.37
C ARG A 177 -9.49 -18.02 -17.12
N GLU A 178 -9.63 -16.91 -16.37
CA GLU A 178 -8.54 -15.92 -16.20
C GLU A 178 -7.40 -16.37 -15.27
N THR A 179 -7.63 -17.32 -14.37
CA THR A 179 -6.56 -17.83 -13.46
C THR A 179 -5.47 -18.61 -14.17
N ARG A 180 -5.68 -18.99 -15.44
CA ARG A 180 -4.66 -19.65 -16.27
C ARG A 180 -3.52 -18.72 -16.67
N HIS A 181 -3.71 -17.40 -16.56
CA HIS A 181 -2.73 -16.38 -16.90
C HIS A 181 -2.00 -15.80 -15.68
N ILE A 182 -2.24 -16.36 -14.49
CA ILE A 182 -1.53 -15.98 -13.25
C ILE A 182 -0.50 -17.06 -12.92
N GLU A 183 0.77 -16.72 -13.10
CA GLU A 183 1.90 -17.47 -12.59
C GLU A 183 2.12 -17.15 -11.12
N MET A 184 2.48 -18.17 -10.34
CA MET A 184 2.75 -18.01 -8.92
C MET A 184 3.94 -18.86 -8.49
N SER A 185 4.79 -18.29 -7.65
CA SER A 185 5.85 -18.99 -6.95
C SER A 185 5.74 -18.70 -5.45
N ILE A 186 6.18 -19.68 -4.65
CA ILE A 186 6.23 -19.56 -3.20
C ILE A 186 7.64 -19.95 -2.77
N ASP A 187 8.34 -19.02 -2.14
CA ASP A 187 9.64 -19.27 -1.54
C ASP A 187 9.65 -18.73 -0.12
N ASP A 188 9.94 -19.60 0.84
CA ASP A 188 9.97 -19.25 2.28
C ASP A 188 8.74 -18.45 2.77
N GLY A 189 7.54 -18.81 2.29
CA GLY A 189 6.29 -18.10 2.63
C GLY A 189 6.12 -16.73 1.94
N ILE A 190 7.03 -16.32 1.07
CA ILE A 190 6.85 -15.17 0.16
C ILE A 190 6.14 -15.68 -1.08
N VAL A 191 4.93 -15.17 -1.32
CA VAL A 191 4.13 -15.49 -2.51
C VAL A 191 4.41 -14.42 -3.56
N THR A 192 4.91 -14.82 -4.72
CA THR A 192 5.04 -13.92 -5.87
C THR A 192 3.93 -14.21 -6.85
N LEU A 193 3.12 -13.20 -7.17
CA LEU A 193 2.05 -13.27 -8.17
C LEU A 193 2.48 -12.51 -9.42
N SER A 194 2.42 -13.14 -10.58
CA SER A 194 2.81 -12.54 -11.86
C SER A 194 1.82 -12.92 -12.95
N GLY A 195 1.65 -12.04 -13.94
CA GLY A 195 0.73 -12.28 -15.06
C GLY A 195 -0.31 -11.18 -15.25
N THR A 196 -1.41 -11.51 -15.92
CA THR A 196 -2.41 -10.53 -16.35
C THR A 196 -3.76 -10.79 -15.69
N VAL A 197 -4.45 -9.73 -15.27
CA VAL A 197 -5.82 -9.75 -14.73
C VAL A 197 -6.70 -8.76 -15.49
N GLY A 198 -8.00 -9.03 -15.58
CA GLY A 198 -8.93 -8.23 -16.37
C GLY A 198 -9.39 -6.94 -15.68
N SER A 199 -9.17 -6.81 -14.37
CA SER A 199 -9.52 -5.58 -13.64
C SER A 199 -8.69 -5.33 -12.38
N TRP A 200 -8.69 -4.08 -11.92
CA TRP A 200 -8.15 -3.69 -10.62
C TRP A 200 -8.82 -4.39 -9.44
N SER A 201 -10.12 -4.69 -9.56
CA SER A 201 -10.86 -5.43 -8.54
C SER A 201 -10.39 -6.88 -8.45
N GLU A 202 -10.09 -7.52 -9.58
CA GLU A 202 -9.49 -8.85 -9.62
C GLU A 202 -8.07 -8.85 -9.07
N ARG A 203 -7.24 -7.84 -9.43
CA ARG A 203 -5.89 -7.68 -8.85
C ARG A 203 -5.94 -7.66 -7.32
N ARG A 204 -6.80 -6.82 -6.75
CA ARG A 204 -6.99 -6.74 -5.29
C ARG A 204 -7.51 -8.04 -4.69
N ALA A 205 -8.46 -8.69 -5.35
CA ALA A 205 -9.00 -9.97 -4.89
C ALA A 205 -7.93 -11.07 -4.86
N ALA A 206 -7.07 -11.15 -5.89
CA ALA A 206 -6.00 -12.13 -5.97
C ALA A 206 -4.93 -11.91 -4.88
N VAL A 207 -4.45 -10.67 -4.74
CA VAL A 207 -3.46 -10.31 -3.71
C VAL A 207 -4.02 -10.55 -2.31
N GLY A 208 -5.25 -10.12 -2.05
CA GLY A 208 -5.92 -10.33 -0.77
C GLY A 208 -6.12 -11.81 -0.43
N ALA A 209 -6.52 -12.62 -1.43
CA ALA A 209 -6.70 -14.06 -1.24
C ALA A 209 -5.38 -14.77 -0.93
N ALA A 210 -4.29 -14.42 -1.62
CA ALA A 210 -2.98 -14.96 -1.32
C ALA A 210 -2.51 -14.57 0.10
N GLY A 211 -2.71 -13.31 0.50
CA GLY A 211 -2.34 -12.81 1.83
C GLY A 211 -3.19 -13.37 2.98
N ALA A 212 -4.38 -13.89 2.69
CA ALA A 212 -5.28 -14.49 3.68
C ALA A 212 -4.90 -15.94 4.05
N ILE A 213 -3.87 -16.50 3.42
CA ILE A 213 -3.47 -17.90 3.64
C ILE A 213 -2.48 -17.97 4.79
N ARG A 214 -2.73 -18.93 5.68
CA ARG A 214 -1.88 -19.19 6.83
C ARG A 214 -0.46 -19.54 6.40
N GLY A 215 0.53 -18.83 6.92
CA GLY A 215 1.95 -19.05 6.61
C GLY A 215 2.50 -18.20 5.47
N VAL A 216 1.65 -17.46 4.76
CA VAL A 216 2.12 -16.43 3.82
C VAL A 216 2.66 -15.26 4.63
N ARG A 217 3.94 -14.94 4.42
CA ARG A 217 4.71 -13.91 5.13
C ARG A 217 4.76 -12.60 4.37
N SER A 218 4.61 -12.63 3.05
CA SER A 218 4.60 -11.45 2.18
C SER A 218 4.01 -11.83 0.83
N VAL A 219 3.36 -10.88 0.16
CA VAL A 219 2.90 -11.04 -1.22
C VAL A 219 3.59 -10.01 -2.10
N LEU A 220 4.37 -10.49 -3.08
CA LEU A 220 4.95 -9.67 -4.13
C LEU A 220 3.99 -9.64 -5.31
N ASP A 221 3.42 -8.46 -5.57
CA ASP A 221 2.44 -8.23 -6.62
C ASP A 221 3.10 -7.69 -7.89
N HIS A 222 3.23 -8.56 -8.89
CA HIS A 222 3.65 -8.24 -10.26
C HIS A 222 2.51 -8.50 -11.27
N LEU A 223 1.25 -8.35 -10.84
CA LEU A 223 0.09 -8.49 -11.72
C LEU A 223 -0.16 -7.20 -12.52
N HIS A 224 -0.42 -7.36 -13.80
CA HIS A 224 -0.79 -6.29 -14.72
C HIS A 224 -2.28 -6.33 -15.04
N VAL A 225 -2.95 -5.17 -15.04
CA VAL A 225 -4.35 -5.08 -15.46
C VAL A 225 -4.39 -4.89 -16.98
N GLU A 226 -5.04 -5.80 -17.69
CA GLU A 226 -5.24 -5.71 -19.13
C GLU A 226 -6.13 -4.50 -19.44
N SER A 227 -5.61 -3.56 -20.23
CA SER A 227 -6.42 -2.43 -20.71
C SER A 227 -7.29 -2.94 -21.86
N PRO A 228 -8.63 -2.78 -21.81
CA PRO A 228 -9.45 -3.13 -22.95
C PRO A 228 -9.03 -2.23 -24.13
N LEU A 229 -8.44 -2.83 -25.16
CA LEU A 229 -8.20 -2.16 -26.43
C LEU A 229 -9.55 -1.63 -26.92
N ARG A 230 -9.65 -0.31 -27.05
CA ARG A 230 -10.80 0.33 -27.71
C ARG A 230 -10.83 -0.19 -29.15
N ALA A 231 -11.84 -1.00 -29.46
CA ALA A 231 -12.27 -1.25 -30.83
C ALA A 231 -13.03 -0.04 -31.38
#